data_AF-A0A2H9KYA9-F1
#
_entry.id   AF-A0A2H9KYA9-F1
#
_cell.length_a   1.000
_cell.length_b   1.000
_cell.length_c   1.000
_cell.angle_alpha   90.00
_cell.angle_beta   90.00
_cell.angle_gamma   90.00
#
_symmetry.space_group_name_H-M   'P 1'
#
loop_
_entity.id
_entity.type
_entity.pdbx_description
1 polymer ?
#
loop_
_entity_poly.entity_id
_entity_poly.type
_entity_poly.pdbx_seq_one_letter_code
_entity_poly.pdbx_strand_id
1 'polypeptide(L)'
;MGKPRGRDKLITCDSCGRRVPRDKALSLDTFTTYSTEFKGDTEEEKLNDTRTSLRREQHFCISCGKHRRLFDKKKRQVIRQAQKDRWGQQDREAGSGRGQQRWGRDERF
;
A
#
# COMPACT_ATOMS: atom_id res chain seq x y z
N MET A 1 10.93 -30.11 -8.11
CA MET A 1 9.92 -29.89 -9.17
C MET A 1 9.93 -28.43 -9.57
N GLY A 2 10.44 -28.08 -10.75
CA GLY A 2 10.42 -26.70 -11.26
C GLY A 2 9.01 -26.34 -11.74
N LYS A 3 8.53 -25.13 -11.40
CA LYS A 3 7.30 -24.57 -12.00
C LYS A 3 7.39 -24.66 -13.53
N PRO A 4 6.38 -25.14 -14.25
CA PRO A 4 6.39 -25.19 -15.71
C PRO A 4 6.47 -23.75 -16.24
N ARG A 5 7.67 -23.32 -16.67
CA ARG A 5 7.90 -21.99 -17.23
C ARG A 5 7.57 -22.04 -18.71
N GLY A 6 6.28 -21.93 -19.03
CA GLY A 6 5.79 -21.76 -20.39
C GLY A 6 6.07 -20.34 -20.93
N ARG A 7 5.26 -19.88 -21.88
CA ARG A 7 5.26 -18.48 -22.32
C ARG A 7 4.68 -17.58 -21.23
N ASP A 8 5.54 -16.85 -20.54
CA ASP A 8 5.12 -15.85 -19.56
C ASP A 8 4.36 -14.71 -20.24
N LYS A 9 3.31 -14.22 -19.56
CA LYS A 9 2.56 -13.04 -20.01
C LYS A 9 3.51 -11.84 -20.10
N LEU A 10 3.56 -11.20 -21.27
CA LEU A 10 4.30 -9.97 -21.45
C LEU A 10 3.48 -8.78 -20.95
N ILE A 11 4.14 -7.91 -20.20
CA ILE A 11 3.60 -6.67 -19.67
C ILE A 11 4.32 -5.50 -20.34
N THR A 12 3.59 -4.43 -20.63
CA THR A 12 4.14 -3.21 -21.20
C THR A 12 4.74 -2.33 -20.12
N CYS A 13 5.96 -1.85 -20.32
CA CYS A 13 6.59 -0.86 -19.43
C CYS A 13 5.88 0.49 -19.55
N ASP A 14 5.46 1.08 -18.42
CA ASP A 14 4.76 2.37 -18.38
C ASP A 14 5.63 3.57 -18.81
N SER A 15 6.97 3.43 -18.76
CA SER A 15 7.89 4.52 -19.14
C SER A 15 8.34 4.50 -20.59
N CYS A 16 8.62 3.32 -21.15
CA CYS A 16 9.23 3.19 -22.48
C CYS A 16 8.43 2.34 -23.46
N GLY A 17 7.29 1.78 -23.03
CA GLY A 17 6.45 0.93 -23.88
C GLY A 17 7.03 -0.46 -24.20
N ARG A 18 8.24 -0.79 -23.73
CA ARG A 18 8.86 -2.09 -23.99
C ARG A 18 8.06 -3.21 -23.34
N ARG A 19 7.80 -4.29 -24.09
CA ARG A 19 7.17 -5.52 -23.59
C ARG A 19 8.20 -6.36 -22.85
N VAL A 20 7.93 -6.66 -21.58
CA VAL A 20 8.82 -7.41 -20.67
C VAL A 20 8.01 -8.54 -20.04
N PRO A 21 8.56 -9.76 -19.88
CA PRO A 21 7.85 -10.81 -19.18
C PRO A 21 7.56 -10.40 -17.73
N ARG A 22 6.36 -10.75 -17.24
CA ARG A 22 5.87 -10.36 -15.90
C ARG A 22 6.87 -10.63 -14.78
N ASP A 23 7.55 -11.77 -14.83
CA ASP A 23 8.52 -12.19 -13.81
C ASP A 23 9.77 -11.29 -13.74
N LYS A 24 10.13 -10.64 -14.86
CA LYS A 24 11.28 -9.73 -14.93
C LYS A 24 10.88 -8.26 -14.79
N ALA A 25 9.58 -7.97 -14.76
CA ALA A 25 9.08 -6.61 -14.65
C ALA A 25 9.09 -6.15 -13.18
N LEU A 26 9.53 -4.91 -12.96
CA LEU A 26 9.44 -4.28 -11.65
C LEU A 26 8.00 -3.77 -11.45
N SER A 27 7.24 -4.41 -10.57
CA SER A 27 5.94 -3.91 -10.11
C SER A 27 6.09 -2.86 -9.00
N LEU A 28 5.36 -1.76 -9.11
CA LEU A 28 5.32 -0.69 -8.12
C LEU A 28 3.88 -0.25 -7.92
N ASP A 29 3.44 -0.32 -6.67
CA ASP A 29 2.11 0.15 -6.30
C ASP A 29 2.22 1.63 -5.98
N THR A 30 1.55 2.45 -6.77
CA THR A 30 1.42 3.88 -6.54
C THR A 30 0.04 4.17 -5.99
N PHE A 31 0.02 5.03 -4.97
CA PHE A 31 -1.21 5.54 -4.37
C PHE A 31 -1.31 7.00 -4.81
N THR A 32 -2.35 7.32 -5.58
CA THR A 32 -2.63 8.68 -6.00
C THR A 32 -3.87 9.14 -5.26
N THR A 33 -3.70 10.12 -4.40
CA THR A 33 -4.81 10.76 -3.68
C THR A 33 -5.21 12.00 -4.46
N TYR A 34 -6.47 12.05 -4.86
CA TYR A 34 -7.12 13.20 -5.45
C TYR A 34 -7.94 13.87 -4.35
N SER A 35 -7.61 15.12 -4.03
CA SER A 35 -8.43 15.99 -3.19
C SER A 35 -9.14 16.99 -4.09
N THR A 36 -10.39 17.29 -3.78
CA THR A 36 -11.18 18.27 -4.54
C THR A 36 -10.82 19.72 -4.18
N GLU A 37 -9.90 19.95 -3.22
CA GLU A 37 -9.41 21.28 -2.78
C GLU A 37 -10.52 22.33 -2.71
N PHE A 38 -11.68 21.97 -2.12
CA PHE A 38 -12.73 22.94 -1.84
C PHE A 38 -12.22 23.88 -0.75
N LYS A 39 -11.76 25.07 -1.16
CA LYS A 39 -11.43 26.19 -0.28
C LYS A 39 -12.73 26.91 0.07
N GLY A 40 -13.59 26.24 0.83
CA GLY A 40 -14.70 26.90 1.51
C GLY A 40 -14.18 27.70 2.70
N ASP A 41 -14.65 28.94 2.85
CA ASP A 41 -14.25 29.84 3.93
C ASP A 41 -14.84 29.42 5.29
N THR A 42 -15.86 28.55 5.29
CA THR A 42 -16.54 28.02 6.48
C THR A 42 -16.15 26.57 6.78
N GLU A 43 -16.12 26.20 8.07
CA GLU A 43 -15.71 24.87 8.55
C GLU A 43 -16.60 23.74 7.99
N GLU A 44 -17.89 24.02 7.76
CA GLU A 44 -18.88 23.07 7.24
C GLU A 44 -18.60 22.66 5.77
N GLU A 45 -18.02 23.56 4.96
CA GLU A 45 -17.64 23.27 3.58
C GLU A 45 -16.32 22.49 3.48
N LYS A 46 -15.41 22.67 4.44
CA LYS A 46 -14.16 21.87 4.54
C LYS A 46 -14.42 20.41 4.91
N LEU A 47 -15.50 20.14 5.64
CA LEU A 47 -15.95 18.77 5.97
C LEU A 47 -16.36 17.97 4.73
N ASN A 48 -16.69 18.63 3.62
CA ASN A 48 -17.05 17.99 2.34
C ASN A 48 -15.84 17.75 1.41
N ASP A 49 -14.59 17.98 1.85
CA ASP A 49 -13.39 17.65 1.06
C ASP A 49 -13.32 16.13 0.82
N THR A 50 -13.82 15.71 -0.34
CA THR A 50 -13.88 14.30 -0.72
C THR A 50 -12.52 13.87 -1.24
N ARG A 51 -11.74 13.23 -0.37
CA ARG A 51 -10.43 12.67 -0.73
C ARG A 51 -10.61 11.28 -1.33
N THR A 52 -10.50 11.19 -2.65
CA THR A 52 -10.54 9.90 -3.34
C THR A 52 -9.13 9.39 -3.52
N SER A 53 -8.87 8.15 -3.12
CA SER A 53 -7.56 7.54 -3.32
C SER A 53 -7.64 6.35 -4.27
N LEU A 54 -6.76 6.36 -5.27
CA LEU A 54 -6.67 5.34 -6.30
C LEU A 54 -5.32 4.63 -6.18
N ARG A 55 -5.38 3.30 -6.06
CA ARG A 55 -4.20 2.44 -6.13
C ARG A 55 -4.01 1.99 -7.56
N ARG A 56 -2.85 2.28 -8.13
CA ARG A 56 -2.46 1.83 -9.46
C ARG A 56 -1.20 0.98 -9.38
N GLU A 57 -1.26 -0.20 -9.99
CA GLU A 57 -0.09 -1.02 -10.25
C GLU A 57 0.63 -0.51 -11.50
N GLN A 58 1.89 -0.14 -11.35
CA GLN A 58 2.77 0.28 -12.45
C GLN A 58 3.84 -0.77 -12.69
N HIS A 59 4.16 -0.99 -13.96
CA HIS A 59 5.14 -1.98 -14.39
C HIS A 59 6.28 -1.33 -15.18
N PHE A 60 7.51 -1.63 -14.79
CA PHE A 60 8.70 -1.07 -15.44
C PHE A 60 9.66 -2.16 -15.91
N CYS A 61 10.37 -1.89 -17.01
CA CYS A 61 11.50 -2.69 -17.44
C CYS A 61 12.74 -2.41 -16.57
N ILE A 62 13.71 -3.33 -16.59
CA ILE A 62 14.93 -3.26 -15.75
C ILE A 62 15.72 -1.96 -16.00
N SER A 63 15.84 -1.51 -17.25
CA SER A 63 16.58 -0.29 -17.59
C SER A 63 15.89 0.97 -17.04
N CYS A 64 14.58 1.14 -17.26
CA CYS A 64 13.83 2.25 -16.69
C CYS A 64 13.81 2.22 -15.16
N GLY A 65 13.75 1.02 -14.58
CA GLY A 65 13.86 0.82 -13.13
C GLY A 65 15.17 1.36 -12.56
N LYS A 66 16.30 1.10 -13.24
CA LYS A 66 17.63 1.59 -12.82
C LYS A 66 17.76 3.10 -13.00
N HIS A 67 17.37 3.62 -14.18
CA HIS A 67 17.46 5.05 -14.47
C HIS A 67 16.67 5.91 -13.47
N ARG A 68 15.46 5.45 -13.09
CA ARG A 68 14.56 6.16 -12.18
C ARG A 68 14.77 5.79 -10.70
N ARG A 69 15.81 5.02 -10.36
CA ARG A 69 16.11 4.54 -8.99
C ARG A 69 14.90 3.87 -8.30
N LEU A 70 14.08 3.17 -9.08
CA LEU A 70 12.85 2.54 -8.60
C LEU A 70 13.12 1.33 -7.72
N PHE A 71 14.27 0.67 -7.90
CA PHE A 71 14.72 -0.42 -7.02
C PHE A 71 14.95 0.06 -5.59
N ASP A 72 15.61 1.21 -5.42
CA ASP A 72 15.84 1.80 -4.10
C ASP A 72 14.53 2.21 -3.44
N LYS A 73 13.61 2.79 -4.23
CA LYS A 73 12.27 3.15 -3.77
C LYS A 73 11.50 1.93 -3.27
N LYS A 74 11.50 0.82 -4.04
CA LYS A 74 10.83 -0.42 -3.64
C LYS A 74 11.47 -1.06 -2.40
N LYS A 75 12.81 -1.04 -2.30
CA LYS A 75 13.51 -1.50 -1.08
C LYS A 75 13.08 -0.72 0.16
N ARG A 76 13.01 0.61 0.06
CA ARG A 76 12.54 1.47 1.16
C ARG A 76 11.08 1.20 1.54
N GLN A 77 10.22 0.96 0.54
CA GLN A 77 8.82 0.61 0.77
C GLN A 77 8.68 -0.72 1.52
N VAL A 78 9.42 -1.75 1.11
CA VAL A 78 9.40 -3.07 1.78
C VAL A 78 9.88 -2.96 3.22
N ILE A 79 10.96 -2.19 3.48
CA ILE A 79 11.45 -1.97 4.86
C ILE A 79 10.39 -1.27 5.71
N ARG A 80 9.76 -0.22 5.18
CA ARG A 80 8.68 0.50 5.88
C ARG A 80 7.49 -0.41 6.17
N GLN A 81 7.11 -1.27 5.22
CA GLN A 81 6.02 -2.21 5.41
C GLN A 81 6.36 -3.23 6.51
N ALA A 82 7.56 -3.82 6.47
CA ALA A 82 8.01 -4.76 7.49
C ALA A 82 8.04 -4.14 8.91
N GLN A 83 8.38 -2.86 9.03
CA GLN A 83 8.30 -2.14 10.32
C GLN A 83 6.85 -1.97 10.81
N LYS A 84 5.92 -1.59 9.92
CA LYS A 84 4.50 -1.49 10.26
C LYS A 84 3.91 -2.83 10.70
N ASP A 85 4.24 -3.90 9.99
CA ASP A 85 3.73 -5.24 10.30
C ASP A 85 4.24 -5.70 11.68
N ARG A 86 5.49 -5.38 12.04
CA ARG A 86 6.04 -5.64 13.38
C ARG A 86 5.34 -4.85 14.48
N TRP A 87 5.10 -3.56 14.27
CA TRP A 87 4.40 -2.73 15.26
C TRP A 87 2.95 -3.20 15.45
N GLY A 88 2.24 -3.51 14.36
CA GLY A 88 0.88 -4.04 14.42
C GLY A 88 0.77 -5.43 15.06
N GLN A 89 1.84 -6.24 15.04
CA GLN A 89 1.91 -7.51 15.79
C GLN A 89 2.08 -7.27 17.30
N GLN A 90 2.94 -6.33 17.71
CA GLN A 90 3.11 -5.96 19.12
C GLN A 90 1.82 -5.41 19.74
N ASP A 91 1.07 -4.57 19.01
CA ASP A 91 -0.22 -4.04 19.48
C ASP A 91 -1.28 -5.15 19.65
N ARG A 92 -1.27 -6.16 18.76
CA ARG A 92 -2.19 -7.32 18.85
C ARG A 92 -1.87 -8.22 20.05
N GLU A 93 -0.59 -8.48 20.30
CA GLU A 93 -0.15 -9.27 21.46
C GLU A 93 -0.39 -8.53 22.79
N ALA A 94 -0.23 -7.20 22.81
CA ALA A 94 -0.54 -6.37 23.99
C ALA A 94 -2.06 -6.23 24.25
N GLY A 95 -2.89 -6.37 23.21
CA GLY A 95 -4.35 -6.36 23.30
C GLY A 95 -4.95 -7.69 23.78
N SER A 96 -4.28 -8.82 23.54
CA SER A 96 -4.77 -10.15 23.97
C SER A 96 -4.63 -10.45 25.46
N GLY A 97 -4.04 -9.54 26.25
CA GLY A 97 -3.87 -9.68 27.71
C GLY A 97 -4.87 -8.90 28.58
N ARG A 98 -5.80 -8.12 28.00
CA ARG A 98 -6.72 -7.24 28.77
C ARG A 98 -8.19 -7.41 28.37
N GLY A 99 -8.66 -8.65 28.43
CA GLY A 99 -10.06 -8.97 28.15
C GLY A 99 -10.57 -10.11 29.01
N GLN A 100 -10.80 -9.84 30.31
CA GLN A 100 -11.93 -10.36 31.07
C GLN A 100 -12.01 -9.70 32.45
N GLN A 101 -13.23 -9.34 32.87
CA GLN A 101 -13.64 -8.75 34.17
C GLN A 101 -13.57 -7.22 34.29
N ARG A 102 -14.57 -6.49 33.77
CA ARG A 102 -15.16 -5.32 34.48
C ARG A 102 -16.45 -4.76 33.87
N TRP A 103 -17.41 -5.59 33.45
CA TRP A 103 -18.78 -5.13 33.19
C TRP A 103 -19.75 -6.18 33.72
N GLY A 104 -20.09 -6.05 34.99
CA GLY A 104 -20.98 -6.97 35.68
C GLY A 104 -21.01 -6.67 37.16
N ARG A 105 -21.77 -5.65 37.55
CA ARG A 105 -22.63 -5.64 38.75
C ARG A 105 -23.37 -4.30 38.84
N ASP A 106 -24.36 -4.11 37.99
CA ASP A 106 -25.56 -3.35 38.37
C ASP A 106 -26.46 -4.34 39.11
N GLU A 107 -26.31 -4.44 40.42
CA GLU A 107 -27.36 -5.00 41.28
C GLU A 107 -27.32 -4.30 42.64
N ARG A 108 -28.42 -3.57 42.91
CA ARG A 108 -28.98 -3.28 44.23
C ARG A 108 -28.14 -2.37 45.13
N PHE A 109 -28.54 -1.11 45.25
CA PHE A 109 -29.22 -0.55 46.44
C PHE A 109 -29.82 0.82 46.10
#